data_AF-A0A382JSZ8-F1
#
_entry.id   AF-A0A382JSZ8-F1
#
_cell.length_a   1.000
_cell.length_b   1.000
_cell.length_c   1.000
_cell.angle_alpha   90.00
_cell.angle_beta   90.00
_cell.angle_gamma   90.00
#
_symmetry.space_group_name_H-M   'P 1'
#
loop_
_entity.id
_entity.type
_entity.pdbx_description
1 polymer ?
#
loop_
_entity_poly.entity_id
_entity_poly.type
_entity_poly.pdbx_seq_one_letter_code
_entity_poly.pdbx_strand_id
1 'polypeptide(L)'
;QFLEDRISAIENEVKNAETELRLFREQNRHFDKSPSLILQEERLNQELVLQRSLMVTLKSQFEKAKIEEVEKAAMIQVIDEPFIPWEHDSPKRGIILLITTFLSFFTGIILVYSKEFMFEID
;
A
#
# COMPACT_ATOMS: atom_id res chain seq x y z
N GLN A 1 9.75 -8.26 -6.57
CA GLN A 1 10.95 -7.90 -7.35
C GLN A 1 12.12 -7.42 -6.51
N PHE A 2 12.11 -6.22 -5.87
CA PHE A 2 13.29 -5.72 -5.12
C PHE A 2 13.86 -6.71 -4.06
N LEU A 3 13.01 -7.39 -3.30
CA LEU A 3 13.46 -8.36 -2.28
C LEU A 3 14.05 -9.64 -2.87
N GLU A 4 13.51 -10.14 -3.99
CA GLU A 4 14.03 -11.35 -4.66
C GLU A 4 15.41 -11.08 -5.27
N ASP A 5 15.57 -9.94 -5.94
CA ASP A 5 16.84 -9.50 -6.49
C ASP A 5 17.89 -9.34 -5.38
N ARG A 6 17.48 -8.77 -4.24
CA ARG A 6 18.35 -8.62 -3.07
C ARG A 6 18.73 -9.96 -2.44
N ILE A 7 17.78 -10.89 -2.32
CA ILE A 7 18.05 -12.23 -1.80
C ILE A 7 19.06 -12.95 -2.70
N SER A 8 18.90 -12.87 -4.02
CA SER A 8 19.85 -13.45 -4.98
C SER A 8 21.25 -12.82 -4.86
N ALA A 9 21.32 -11.50 -4.66
CA ALA A 9 22.60 -10.82 -4.42
C ALA A 9 23.29 -11.31 -3.14
N ILE A 10 22.57 -11.40 -2.01
CA ILE A 10 23.14 -11.91 -0.75
C ILE A 10 23.50 -13.41 -0.87
N GLU A 11 22.76 -14.21 -1.64
CA GLU A 11 23.10 -15.62 -1.88
C GLU A 11 24.46 -15.74 -2.57
N ASN A 12 24.73 -14.85 -3.53
CA ASN A 12 26.04 -14.78 -4.18
C ASN A 12 27.13 -14.28 -3.23
N GLU A 13 26.85 -13.28 -2.39
CA GLU A 13 27.79 -12.78 -1.38
C GLU A 13 28.19 -13.88 -0.40
N VAL A 14 27.22 -14.62 0.17
CA VAL A 14 27.47 -15.77 1.06
C VAL A 14 28.35 -16.81 0.38
N LYS A 15 28.04 -17.15 -0.88
CA LYS A 15 28.82 -18.12 -1.65
C LYS A 15 30.26 -17.65 -1.88
N ASN A 16 30.45 -16.35 -2.10
CA ASN A 16 31.78 -15.77 -2.26
C ASN A 16 32.56 -15.84 -0.94
N ALA A 17 31.96 -15.47 0.21
CA ALA A 17 32.63 -15.57 1.51
C ALA A 17 32.94 -17.03 1.89
N GLU A 18 32.05 -17.97 1.58
CA GLU A 18 32.34 -19.41 1.76
C GLU A 18 33.52 -19.85 0.91
N THR A 19 33.59 -19.37 -0.33
CA THR A 19 34.69 -19.69 -1.25
C THR A 19 36.00 -19.10 -0.77
N GLU A 20 36.01 -17.86 -0.27
CA GLU A 20 37.20 -17.22 0.30
C GLU A 20 37.72 -17.96 1.53
N LEU A 21 36.83 -18.30 2.47
CA LEU A 21 37.19 -19.08 3.66
C LEU A 21 37.71 -20.46 3.27
N ARG A 22 37.08 -21.11 2.29
CA ARG A 22 37.52 -22.41 1.77
C ARG A 22 38.92 -22.31 1.16
N LEU A 23 39.15 -21.36 0.26
CA LEU A 23 40.45 -21.15 -0.38
C LEU A 23 41.54 -20.83 0.66
N PHE A 24 41.22 -20.01 1.65
CA PHE A 24 42.13 -19.69 2.74
C PHE A 24 42.56 -20.95 3.50
N ARG A 25 41.61 -21.81 3.90
CA ARG A 25 41.90 -23.08 4.60
C ARG A 25 42.62 -24.10 3.72
N GLU A 26 42.28 -24.18 2.43
CA GLU A 26 42.94 -25.07 1.47
C GLU A 26 44.41 -24.71 1.23
N GLN A 27 44.71 -23.40 1.13
CA GLN A 27 46.06 -22.87 0.95
C GLN A 27 46.88 -22.92 2.24
N ASN A 28 46.26 -22.69 3.39
CA ASN A 28 46.93 -22.61 4.69
C ASN A 28 46.56 -23.80 5.58
N ARG A 29 46.95 -25.02 5.21
CA ARG A 29 46.56 -26.24 5.95
C ARG A 29 47.12 -26.36 7.38
N HIS A 30 48.21 -25.65 7.68
CA HIS A 30 48.86 -25.63 9.00
C HIS A 30 48.93 -24.20 9.57
N PHE A 31 47.78 -23.51 9.56
CA PHE A 31 47.68 -22.12 10.03
C PHE A 31 47.79 -21.98 11.56
N ASP A 32 47.56 -23.07 12.31
CA ASP A 32 47.53 -23.17 13.78
C ASP A 32 48.82 -22.68 14.47
N LYS A 33 49.93 -22.61 13.73
CA LYS A 33 51.24 -22.20 14.25
C LYS A 33 51.54 -20.71 14.07
N SER A 34 50.67 -19.98 13.38
CA SER A 34 50.84 -18.55 13.10
C SER A 34 49.66 -17.75 13.65
N PRO A 35 49.87 -16.93 14.71
CA PRO A 35 48.82 -16.08 15.27
C PRO A 35 48.16 -15.13 14.25
N SER A 36 48.90 -14.69 13.22
CA SER A 36 48.36 -13.81 12.18
C SER A 36 47.38 -14.53 11.24
N LEU A 37 47.64 -15.80 10.91
CA LEU A 37 46.75 -16.60 10.07
C LEU A 37 45.48 -16.99 10.81
N ILE A 38 45.56 -17.24 12.11
CA ILE A 38 44.39 -17.51 12.98
C ILE A 38 43.46 -16.29 12.98
N LEU A 39 44.00 -15.08 13.20
CA LEU A 39 43.20 -13.87 13.20
C LEU A 39 42.54 -13.60 11.82
N GLN A 40 43.23 -13.94 10.74
CA GLN A 40 42.69 -13.80 9.38
C GLN A 40 41.55 -14.78 9.12
N GLU A 41 41.69 -16.04 9.56
CA GLU A 41 40.63 -17.05 9.50
C GLU A 41 39.39 -16.60 10.25
N GLU A 42 39.58 -16.10 11.48
CA GLU A 42 38.49 -15.64 12.32
C GLU A 42 37.72 -14.49 11.68
N ARG A 43 38.43 -13.54 11.05
CA ARG A 43 37.82 -12.44 10.29
C ARG A 43 36.98 -12.94 9.12
N LEU A 44 37.49 -13.88 8.34
CA LEU A 44 36.74 -14.48 7.22
C LEU A 44 35.52 -15.24 7.71
N ASN A 45 35.63 -15.94 8.85
CA ASN A 45 34.53 -16.65 9.47
C ASN A 45 33.46 -15.68 10.03
N GLN A 46 33.86 -14.58 10.66
CA GLN A 46 32.96 -13.53 11.13
C GLN A 46 32.17 -12.90 9.98
N GLU A 47 32.84 -12.64 8.85
CA GLU A 47 32.19 -12.13 7.63
C GLU A 47 31.16 -13.13 7.09
N LEU A 48 31.51 -14.41 7.00
CA LEU A 48 30.57 -15.46 6.60
C LEU A 48 29.35 -15.55 7.53
N VAL A 49 29.56 -15.48 8.84
CA VAL A 49 28.48 -15.49 9.83
C VAL A 49 27.57 -14.28 9.68
N LEU A 50 28.15 -13.09 9.45
CA LEU A 50 27.39 -11.86 9.21
C LEU A 50 26.47 -12.00 7.98
N GLN A 51 27.03 -12.46 6.86
CA GLN A 51 26.27 -12.62 5.61
C GLN A 51 25.17 -13.69 5.75
N ARG A 52 25.44 -14.79 6.46
CA ARG A 52 24.43 -15.82 6.78
C ARG A 52 23.32 -15.28 7.67
N SER A 53 23.64 -14.46 8.67
CA SER A 53 22.64 -13.82 9.53
C SER A 53 21.72 -12.87 8.74
N LEU A 54 22.32 -12.09 7.84
CA LEU A 54 21.58 -11.21 6.93
C LEU A 54 20.63 -12.01 6.01
N MET A 55 21.11 -13.12 5.44
CA MET A 55 20.32 -14.02 4.61
C MET A 55 19.09 -14.55 5.35
N VAL A 56 19.28 -15.07 6.57
CA VAL A 56 18.18 -15.60 7.39
C VAL A 56 17.14 -14.52 7.68
N THR A 57 17.60 -13.31 8.02
CA THR A 57 16.72 -12.18 8.29
C THR A 57 15.90 -11.79 7.06
N LEU A 58 16.54 -11.70 5.88
CA LEU A 58 15.86 -11.35 4.63
C LEU A 58 14.85 -12.41 4.19
N LYS A 59 15.19 -13.71 4.28
CA LYS A 59 14.24 -14.79 3.98
C LYS A 59 13.04 -14.76 4.93
N SER A 60 13.27 -14.50 6.23
CA SER A 60 12.20 -14.37 7.21
C SER A 60 11.26 -13.19 6.89
N GLN A 61 11.83 -12.03 6.53
CA GLN A 61 11.04 -10.86 6.10
C GLN A 61 10.25 -11.13 4.82
N PHE A 62 10.83 -11.87 3.87
CA PHE A 62 10.17 -12.25 2.63
C PHE A 62 8.94 -13.14 2.87
N GLU A 63 9.09 -14.20 3.68
CA GLU A 63 7.96 -15.06 4.04
C GLU A 63 6.88 -14.29 4.81
N LYS A 64 7.29 -13.40 5.73
CA LYS A 64 6.34 -12.54 6.45
C LYS A 64 5.55 -11.62 5.49
N ALA A 65 6.23 -10.96 4.55
CA ALA A 65 5.58 -10.11 3.57
C ALA A 65 4.58 -10.89 2.70
N LYS A 66 4.92 -12.13 2.32
CA LYS A 66 4.05 -13.04 1.57
C LYS A 66 2.81 -13.46 2.36
N ILE A 67 2.95 -13.72 3.66
CA ILE A 67 1.82 -14.00 4.55
C ILE A 67 0.91 -12.77 4.63
N GLU A 68 1.46 -11.58 4.86
CA GLU A 68 0.69 -10.33 4.95
C GLU A 68 -0.06 -10.01 3.65
N GLU A 69 0.51 -10.32 2.48
CA GLU A 69 -0.16 -10.16 1.18
C GLU A 69 -1.40 -11.06 1.07
N VAL A 70 -1.28 -12.32 1.46
CA VAL A 70 -2.39 -13.29 1.48
C VAL A 70 -3.45 -12.90 2.52
N GLU A 71 -3.05 -12.45 3.70
CA GLU A 71 -3.96 -12.00 4.76
C GLU A 71 -4.71 -10.72 4.37
N LYS A 72 -4.05 -9.74 3.72
CA LYS A 72 -4.71 -8.52 3.25
C LYS A 72 -5.70 -8.80 2.13
N ALA A 73 -5.45 -9.78 1.27
CA ALA A 73 -6.44 -10.23 0.27
C ALA A 73 -7.67 -10.87 0.94
N ALA A 74 -7.51 -11.48 2.12
CA ALA A 74 -8.61 -11.98 2.94
C ALA A 74 -9.30 -10.90 3.81
N MET A 75 -8.81 -9.65 3.79
CA MET A 75 -9.30 -8.54 4.61
C MET A 75 -10.24 -7.60 3.82
N ILE A 76 -11.08 -8.13 2.92
CA ILE A 76 -12.34 -7.47 2.57
C ILE A 76 -13.41 -8.10 3.46
N GLN A 77 -13.48 -7.62 4.70
CA GLN A 77 -14.61 -7.93 5.56
C GLN A 77 -15.73 -6.95 5.17
N VAL A 78 -16.81 -7.48 4.59
CA VAL A 78 -18.06 -6.71 4.43
C VAL A 78 -18.52 -6.32 5.83
N ILE A 79 -18.36 -5.05 6.20
CA ILE A 79 -18.78 -4.54 7.52
C ILE A 79 -20.29 -4.49 7.63
N ASP A 80 -20.96 -4.10 6.54
CA ASP A 80 -22.40 -4.12 6.38
C ASP A 80 -22.77 -4.48 4.94
N GLU A 81 -23.81 -5.28 4.78
CA GLU A 81 -24.42 -5.54 3.48
C GLU A 81 -24.96 -4.24 2.87
N PRO A 82 -24.99 -4.12 1.52
CA PRO A 82 -25.50 -2.92 0.88
C PRO A 82 -26.97 -2.69 1.27
N PHE A 83 -27.24 -1.58 1.97
CA PHE A 83 -28.61 -1.19 2.30
C PHE A 83 -29.29 -0.57 1.08
N ILE A 84 -30.53 -0.97 0.81
CA ILE A 84 -31.38 -0.30 -0.17
C ILE A 84 -31.90 0.97 0.51
N PRO A 85 -31.63 2.18 -0.04
CA PRO A 85 -32.11 3.41 0.58
C PRO A 85 -33.64 3.42 0.65
N TRP A 86 -34.19 3.62 1.85
CA TRP A 86 -35.63 3.70 2.08
C TRP A 86 -36.24 4.99 1.54
N GLU A 87 -35.42 6.03 1.33
CA GLU A 87 -35.85 7.32 0.83
C GLU A 87 -34.96 7.76 -0.34
N HIS A 88 -35.57 8.35 -1.36
CA HIS A 88 -34.85 8.96 -2.47
C HIS A 88 -34.22 10.27 -2.02
N ASP A 89 -32.90 10.38 -2.13
CA ASP A 89 -32.16 11.61 -1.81
C ASP A 89 -32.58 12.79 -2.72
N SER A 90 -32.91 12.49 -3.98
CA SER A 90 -33.40 13.48 -4.93
C SER A 90 -34.29 12.86 -6.02
N PRO A 91 -35.21 13.65 -6.63
CA PRO A 91 -35.61 15.01 -6.28
C PRO A 91 -36.71 15.09 -5.21
N LYS A 92 -36.65 16.10 -4.34
CA LYS A 92 -37.64 16.37 -3.28
C LYS A 92 -38.92 16.98 -3.85
N ARG A 93 -39.82 16.13 -4.37
CA ARG A 93 -41.04 16.51 -5.10
C ARG A 93 -41.93 17.51 -4.34
N GLY A 94 -42.03 17.39 -3.02
CA GLY A 94 -42.83 18.30 -2.19
C GLY A 94 -42.32 19.74 -2.20
N ILE A 95 -40.99 19.93 -2.15
CA ILE A 95 -40.37 21.27 -2.18
C ILE A 95 -40.59 21.91 -3.56
N ILE A 96 -40.41 21.13 -4.63
CA ILE A 96 -40.62 21.60 -6.00
C ILE A 96 -42.05 22.10 -6.18
N LEU A 97 -43.04 21.34 -5.72
CA LEU A 97 -44.46 21.68 -5.85
C LEU A 97 -44.82 22.96 -5.07
N LEU A 98 -44.27 23.12 -3.88
CA LEU A 98 -44.47 24.32 -3.07
C LEU A 98 -43.88 25.57 -3.76
N ILE A 99 -42.65 25.49 -4.25
CA ILE A 99 -41.98 26.59 -4.94
C ILE A 99 -42.73 26.96 -6.23
N THR A 100 -43.09 25.99 -7.08
CA THR A 100 -43.76 26.28 -8.36
C THR A 100 -45.15 26.87 -8.17
N THR A 101 -45.91 26.38 -7.18
CA THR A 101 -47.24 26.92 -6.84
C THR A 101 -47.12 28.36 -6.37
N PHE A 102 -46.17 28.63 -5.46
CA PHE A 102 -45.92 29.98 -4.97
C PHE A 102 -45.51 30.91 -6.12
N LEU A 103 -44.54 30.50 -6.94
CA LEU A 103 -44.07 31.31 -8.07
C LEU A 103 -45.20 31.63 -9.06
N SER A 104 -45.99 30.62 -9.46
CA SER A 104 -47.11 30.81 -10.38
C SER A 104 -48.18 31.76 -9.84
N PHE A 105 -48.46 31.70 -8.54
CA PHE A 105 -49.44 32.58 -7.90
C PHE A 105 -49.01 34.05 -7.98
N PHE A 106 -47.77 34.35 -7.58
CA PHE A 106 -47.24 35.72 -7.64
C PHE A 106 -47.11 36.22 -9.08
N THR A 107 -46.64 35.38 -10.01
CA THR A 107 -46.57 35.74 -11.42
C THR A 107 -47.95 36.06 -11.98
N GLY A 108 -48.99 35.29 -11.61
CA GLY A 108 -50.37 35.56 -12.02
C GLY A 108 -50.87 36.93 -11.55
N ILE A 109 -50.62 37.29 -10.29
CA ILE A 109 -50.99 38.60 -9.74
C ILE A 109 -50.29 39.73 -10.51
N ILE A 110 -48.97 39.61 -10.71
CA ILE A 110 -48.17 40.62 -11.43
C ILE A 110 -48.69 40.81 -12.87
N LEU A 111 -49.09 39.73 -13.55
CA LEU A 111 -49.65 39.80 -14.90
C LEU A 111 -51.00 40.52 -14.96
N VAL A 112 -51.87 40.35 -13.96
CA VAL A 112 -53.15 41.07 -13.91
C VAL A 112 -52.91 42.57 -13.74
N TYR A 113 -52.08 42.96 -12.77
CA TYR A 113 -51.78 44.38 -12.53
C TYR A 113 -51.05 45.06 -13.70
N SER A 114 -50.11 44.36 -14.36
CA SER A 114 -49.42 44.92 -15.53
C SER A 114 -50.36 45.09 -16.73
N LYS A 115 -51.35 44.20 -16.92
CA LYS A 115 -52.38 44.39 -17.95
C LYS A 115 -53.28 45.59 -17.66
N GLU A 116 -53.72 45.75 -16.42
CA GLU A 116 -54.52 46.91 -15.98
C GLU A 116 -53.75 48.22 -16.26
N PHE A 117 -52.49 48.27 -15.86
CA PHE A 117 -51.62 49.44 -16.04
C PHE A 117 -51.37 49.79 -17.52
N MET A 118 -51.16 48.79 -18.40
CA MET A 118 -51.02 49.07 -19.83
C MET A 118 -52.32 49.54 -20.47
N PHE A 119 -53.47 49.02 -20.03
CA PHE A 119 -54.78 49.43 -20.53
C PHE A 119 -55.18 50.84 -20.08
N GLU A 120 -54.71 51.30 -18.92
CA GLU A 120 -54.97 52.65 -18.41
C GLU A 120 -54.01 53.72 -19.01
N ILE A 121 -52.95 53.30 -19.71
CA ILE A 121 -51.96 54.18 -20.35
C ILE A 121 -52.23 54.41 -21.85
N ASP A 122 -52.99 53.53 -22.51
CA ASP A 122 -53.52 53.71 -23.88
C ASP A 122 -54.83 54.53 -23.89
#